data_AF-V8GAE1-F1
#
_entry.id   AF-V8GAE1-F1
#
_cell.length_a   1.000
_cell.length_b   1.000
_cell.length_c   1.000
_cell.angle_alpha   90.00
_cell.angle_beta   90.00
_cell.angle_gamma   90.00
#
_symmetry.space_group_name_H-M   'P 1'
#
loop_
_entity.id
_entity.type
_entity.pdbx_description
1 polymer ?
#
loop_
_entity_poly.entity_id
_entity_poly.type
_entity_poly.pdbx_seq_one_letter_code
_entity_poly.pdbx_strand_id
1 'polypeptide(L)'
;MTKQATDHIARRQAVNPHHSYIVQAPAGSGKTELLTDRILSLLAIVNRPEDILAITFTRKAAAEMKDRVMKKLEQARSNEQPVPEHQQDSREKALAVLQRDSELNWSLLDNPSRLRIQTIDSFAQSLVRMTPSLSGAGAGLSPQESAESLHRKAVQKTFSQLDSQENVRVVLSHLDVEVEKFHSLLVLMLDKRQGWISLAQEPALALTKMMETLNNIIEQNLKRLDTLLPVGWFSYLSPILPEAAQTLHQYLLDKGKDPKENPLKIFKQWSGEPFTHSIDDIEKWQALCFFLATDKGPIRRDLRVTSGIAPTAPFKKGLVEWFETLDERLVDVISDVKSLPTQLIDAENITLFQHFFECLLQCEHNLQKVFQEEGVVDFTEISQRALRALGSQEAPTEMLLKIDADLKHILIDEFQDTSFAQKELLDLITSGWSVGDGRTLFLVGDPMQSIYRFRNAEVSLFLTLAEKAAKNTGLPEAEKQVVLGNVVMDLLHLKENFRSDAGVVDWVNHMFKQVFPSDNQPSLGAISYTDSHPFKPAKEANAVQYYPFNFTKQSGDEGKEQALKQAVYKAVALVQNVLEQNKASEKEKNGGCISAFALTSSLEGLDRSLEPSQYPCSSGKMVPLAQ
;
A
#
# COMPACT_ATOMS: atom_id res chain seq x y z
N MET A 1 -32.01 22.57 -13.37
CA MET A 1 -30.98 21.68 -13.94
C MET A 1 -30.11 21.20 -12.81
N THR A 2 -30.22 19.93 -12.47
CA THR A 2 -29.45 19.24 -11.42
C THR A 2 -27.99 19.18 -11.87
N LYS A 3 -27.06 19.72 -11.08
CA LYS A 3 -25.62 19.69 -11.40
C LYS A 3 -25.19 18.24 -11.55
N GLN A 4 -24.75 17.84 -12.75
CA GLN A 4 -24.26 16.47 -13.00
C GLN A 4 -22.76 16.40 -12.69
N ALA A 5 -22.32 15.27 -12.14
CA ALA A 5 -20.91 15.02 -11.87
C ALA A 5 -20.09 15.02 -13.17
N THR A 6 -18.89 15.60 -13.15
CA THR A 6 -18.02 15.65 -14.34
C THR A 6 -17.60 14.25 -14.83
N ASP A 7 -17.56 13.28 -13.92
CA ASP A 7 -17.17 11.88 -14.16
C ASP A 7 -18.38 10.93 -14.39
N HIS A 8 -19.56 11.47 -14.72
CA HIS A 8 -20.79 10.66 -14.88
C HIS A 8 -20.70 9.53 -15.91
N ILE A 9 -19.92 9.71 -17.00
CA ILE A 9 -19.71 8.66 -18.01
C ILE A 9 -19.00 7.46 -17.38
N ALA A 10 -17.90 7.71 -16.65
CA ALA A 10 -17.14 6.68 -15.96
C ALA A 10 -18.00 5.96 -14.91
N ARG A 11 -18.87 6.69 -14.19
CA ARG A 11 -19.81 6.08 -13.22
C ARG A 11 -20.80 5.14 -13.89
N ARG A 12 -21.36 5.55 -15.04
CA ARG A 12 -22.28 4.70 -15.82
C ARG A 12 -21.59 3.46 -16.38
N GLN A 13 -20.34 3.58 -16.82
CA GLN A 13 -19.53 2.45 -17.25
C GLN A 13 -19.23 1.49 -16.09
N ALA A 14 -18.83 2.02 -14.93
CA ALA A 14 -18.46 1.21 -13.78
C ALA A 14 -19.62 0.33 -13.27
N VAL A 15 -20.88 0.74 -13.39
CA VAL A 15 -22.03 -0.09 -13.01
C VAL A 15 -22.45 -1.11 -14.09
N ASN A 16 -21.88 -1.07 -15.30
CA ASN A 16 -22.25 -1.96 -16.41
C ASN A 16 -21.85 -3.42 -16.14
N PRO A 17 -22.80 -4.34 -15.90
CA PRO A 17 -22.52 -5.68 -15.40
C PRO A 17 -21.74 -6.58 -16.38
N HIS A 18 -21.59 -6.18 -17.64
CA HIS A 18 -20.95 -6.98 -18.69
C HIS A 18 -19.48 -6.68 -18.94
N HIS A 19 -18.91 -5.69 -18.24
CA HIS A 19 -17.51 -5.28 -18.44
C HIS A 19 -16.74 -5.28 -17.12
N SER A 20 -15.47 -5.63 -17.22
CA SER A 20 -14.52 -5.64 -16.11
C SER A 20 -13.75 -4.33 -16.04
N TYR A 21 -13.56 -3.81 -14.84
CA TYR A 21 -12.94 -2.49 -14.65
C TYR A 21 -12.01 -2.48 -13.44
N ILE A 22 -10.97 -1.67 -13.54
CA ILE A 22 -10.27 -1.12 -12.38
C ILE A 22 -10.77 0.31 -12.22
N VAL A 23 -11.29 0.65 -11.05
CA VAL A 23 -11.82 1.97 -10.74
C VAL A 23 -10.96 2.63 -9.68
N GLN A 24 -10.26 3.70 -10.06
CA GLN A 24 -9.58 4.56 -9.11
C GLN A 24 -10.58 5.57 -8.55
N ALA A 25 -10.89 5.45 -7.27
CA ALA A 25 -11.98 6.15 -6.61
C ALA A 25 -11.50 6.88 -5.35
N PRO A 26 -11.10 8.16 -5.45
CA PRO A 26 -10.57 8.94 -4.34
C PRO A 26 -11.53 9.09 -3.14
N ALA A 27 -11.01 9.60 -2.03
CA ALA A 27 -11.81 9.86 -0.83
C ALA A 27 -13.05 10.72 -1.13
N GLY A 28 -14.22 10.27 -0.67
CA GLY A 28 -15.48 10.99 -0.88
C GLY A 28 -16.09 10.86 -2.28
N SER A 29 -15.53 10.01 -3.15
CA SER A 29 -16.00 9.81 -4.53
C SER A 29 -17.33 9.08 -4.70
N GLY A 30 -17.91 8.57 -3.59
CA GLY A 30 -19.12 7.75 -3.63
C GLY A 30 -18.87 6.29 -4.01
N LYS A 31 -17.65 5.78 -3.80
CA LYS A 31 -17.27 4.37 -4.06
C LYS A 31 -18.27 3.34 -3.53
N THR A 32 -18.75 3.52 -2.31
CA THR A 32 -19.71 2.58 -1.69
C THR A 32 -21.05 2.53 -2.41
N GLU A 33 -21.54 3.69 -2.85
CA GLU A 33 -22.77 3.82 -3.65
C GLU A 33 -22.60 3.13 -5.01
N LEU A 34 -21.46 3.37 -5.67
CA LEU A 34 -21.10 2.73 -6.93
C LEU A 34 -21.04 1.20 -6.81
N LEU A 35 -20.40 0.67 -5.77
CA LEU A 35 -20.33 -0.77 -5.51
C LEU A 35 -21.72 -1.37 -5.27
N THR A 36 -22.55 -0.69 -4.49
CA THR A 36 -23.93 -1.14 -4.26
C THR A 36 -24.72 -1.20 -5.56
N ASP A 37 -24.62 -0.17 -6.41
CA ASP A 37 -25.32 -0.13 -7.70
C ASP A 37 -24.79 -1.15 -8.69
N ARG A 38 -23.48 -1.45 -8.67
CA ARG A 38 -22.90 -2.53 -9.45
C ARG A 38 -23.43 -3.89 -8.98
N ILE A 39 -23.51 -4.13 -7.67
CA ILE A 39 -24.10 -5.38 -7.12
C ILE A 39 -25.56 -5.51 -7.56
N LEU A 40 -26.37 -4.46 -7.47
CA LEU A 40 -27.76 -4.49 -7.94
C LEU A 40 -27.85 -4.79 -9.44
N SER A 41 -26.98 -4.19 -10.25
CA SER A 41 -26.93 -4.45 -11.70
C SER A 41 -26.60 -5.90 -12.02
N LEU A 42 -25.71 -6.52 -11.24
CA LEU A 42 -25.34 -7.93 -11.38
C LEU A 42 -26.47 -8.86 -10.90
N LEU A 43 -27.07 -8.57 -9.74
CA LEU A 43 -28.19 -9.33 -9.20
C LEU A 43 -29.38 -9.36 -10.16
N ALA A 44 -29.58 -8.32 -10.99
CA ALA A 44 -30.64 -8.30 -11.98
C ALA A 44 -30.43 -9.30 -13.15
N ILE A 45 -29.20 -9.78 -13.39
CA ILE A 45 -28.88 -10.62 -14.56
C ILE A 45 -28.45 -12.04 -14.22
N VAL A 46 -27.99 -12.32 -12.99
CA VAL A 46 -27.52 -13.65 -12.59
C VAL A 46 -28.66 -14.66 -12.39
N ASN A 47 -28.30 -15.94 -12.31
CA ASN A 47 -29.25 -17.02 -12.03
C ASN A 47 -29.32 -17.34 -10.54
N ARG A 48 -28.24 -17.10 -9.80
CA ARG A 48 -28.18 -17.25 -8.35
C ARG A 48 -27.43 -16.07 -7.74
N PRO A 49 -27.85 -15.52 -6.59
CA PRO A 49 -27.08 -14.49 -5.89
C PRO A 49 -25.64 -14.95 -5.55
N GLU A 50 -25.46 -16.26 -5.36
CA GLU A 50 -24.18 -16.91 -5.10
C GLU A 50 -23.18 -16.85 -6.27
N ASP A 51 -23.65 -16.52 -7.48
CA ASP A 51 -22.80 -16.33 -8.67
C ASP A 51 -21.93 -15.05 -8.54
N ILE A 52 -22.22 -14.19 -7.56
CA ILE A 52 -21.51 -12.94 -7.27
C ILE A 52 -20.71 -13.11 -5.99
N LEU A 53 -19.41 -12.80 -6.02
CA LEU A 53 -18.55 -12.70 -4.85
C LEU A 53 -18.09 -11.24 -4.69
N ALA A 54 -18.52 -10.58 -3.62
CA ALA A 54 -18.05 -9.25 -3.26
C ALA A 54 -17.10 -9.33 -2.05
N ILE A 55 -15.88 -8.87 -2.24
CA ILE A 55 -14.78 -8.91 -1.27
C ILE A 55 -14.57 -7.51 -0.71
N THR A 56 -14.44 -7.40 0.62
CA THR A 56 -14.06 -6.17 1.31
C THR A 56 -12.88 -6.42 2.27
N PHE A 57 -12.23 -5.34 2.72
CA PHE A 57 -11.07 -5.47 3.62
C PHE A 57 -11.46 -5.82 5.07
N THR A 58 -12.65 -5.41 5.55
CA THR A 58 -13.08 -5.62 6.95
C THR A 58 -14.47 -6.24 7.04
N ARG A 59 -14.70 -7.03 8.10
CA ARG A 59 -16.02 -7.62 8.38
C ARG A 59 -17.10 -6.55 8.54
N LYS A 60 -16.74 -5.40 9.12
CA LYS A 60 -17.64 -4.24 9.25
C LYS A 60 -18.03 -3.69 7.89
N ALA A 61 -17.07 -3.48 6.98
CA ALA A 61 -17.35 -3.01 5.62
C ALA A 61 -18.22 -4.01 4.83
N ALA A 62 -17.97 -5.31 4.98
CA ALA A 62 -18.84 -6.34 4.39
C ALA A 62 -20.29 -6.24 4.90
N ALA A 63 -20.48 -6.11 6.21
CA ALA A 63 -21.80 -5.94 6.82
C ALA A 63 -22.49 -4.65 6.35
N GLU A 64 -21.78 -3.51 6.38
CA GLU A 64 -22.32 -2.23 5.91
C GLU A 64 -22.72 -2.28 4.42
N MET A 65 -21.91 -2.92 3.56
CA MET A 65 -22.22 -3.08 2.14
C MET A 65 -23.47 -3.95 1.94
N LYS A 66 -23.59 -5.05 2.68
CA LYS A 66 -24.76 -5.91 2.67
C LYS A 66 -26.01 -5.16 3.11
N ASP A 67 -25.96 -4.45 4.23
CA ASP A 67 -27.07 -3.67 4.76
C ASP A 67 -27.53 -2.60 3.76
N ARG A 68 -26.61 -1.97 3.03
CA ARG A 68 -26.94 -1.00 1.97
C ARG A 68 -27.72 -1.64 0.82
N VAL A 69 -27.29 -2.81 0.34
CA VAL A 69 -28.01 -3.55 -0.70
C VAL A 69 -29.42 -3.89 -0.20
N MET A 70 -29.53 -4.47 1.00
CA MET A 70 -30.82 -4.86 1.58
C MET A 70 -31.75 -3.66 1.75
N LYS A 71 -31.24 -2.55 2.29
CA LYS A 71 -32.02 -1.32 2.47
C LYS A 71 -32.56 -0.77 1.14
N LYS A 72 -31.77 -0.79 0.07
CA LYS A 72 -32.25 -0.35 -1.26
C LYS A 72 -33.37 -1.26 -1.79
N LEU A 73 -33.27 -2.57 -1.58
CA LEU A 73 -34.31 -3.52 -1.96
C LEU A 73 -35.59 -3.31 -1.13
N GLU A 74 -35.48 -3.11 0.18
CA GLU A 74 -36.61 -2.84 1.07
C GLU A 74 -37.34 -1.55 0.70
N GLN A 75 -36.58 -0.47 0.44
CA GLN A 75 -37.12 0.82 0.00
C GLN A 75 -37.81 0.74 -1.37
N ALA A 76 -37.24 -0.03 -2.30
CA ALA A 76 -37.87 -0.29 -3.59
C ALA A 76 -39.20 -1.05 -3.42
N ARG A 77 -39.25 -2.04 -2.52
CA ARG A 77 -40.46 -2.81 -2.21
C ARG A 77 -41.54 -1.99 -1.50
N SER A 78 -41.15 -1.12 -0.56
CA SER A 78 -42.10 -0.28 0.21
C SER A 78 -42.73 0.84 -0.63
N ASN A 79 -42.23 1.04 -1.85
CA ASN A 79 -42.69 2.06 -2.78
C ASN A 79 -42.64 3.49 -2.20
N GLU A 80 -41.69 3.76 -1.28
CA GLU A 80 -41.50 5.07 -0.66
C GLU A 80 -41.39 6.17 -1.74
N GLN A 81 -42.20 7.22 -1.62
CA GLN A 81 -42.20 8.38 -2.51
C GLN A 81 -42.26 9.68 -1.70
N PRO A 82 -41.65 10.78 -2.21
CA PRO A 82 -40.89 10.88 -3.45
C PRO A 82 -39.42 10.41 -3.29
N VAL A 83 -38.90 9.69 -4.30
CA VAL A 83 -37.46 9.36 -4.37
C VAL A 83 -36.73 10.47 -5.13
N PRO A 84 -35.64 11.03 -4.58
CA PRO A 84 -34.85 12.05 -5.26
C PRO A 84 -34.37 11.60 -6.65
N GLU A 85 -34.28 12.53 -7.61
CA GLU A 85 -33.86 12.25 -8.99
C GLU A 85 -32.55 11.45 -9.07
N HIS A 86 -31.56 11.80 -8.26
CA HIS A 86 -30.25 11.13 -8.21
C HIS A 86 -30.30 9.68 -7.70
N GLN A 87 -31.42 9.22 -7.11
CA GLN A 87 -31.62 7.85 -6.61
C GLN A 87 -32.56 7.02 -7.50
N GLN A 88 -33.12 7.61 -8.57
CA GLN A 88 -34.05 6.92 -9.46
C GLN A 88 -33.37 5.73 -10.15
N ASP A 89 -32.16 5.92 -10.67
CA ASP A 89 -31.39 4.87 -11.35
C ASP A 89 -31.07 3.69 -10.40
N SER A 90 -30.70 3.96 -9.15
CA SER A 90 -30.50 2.89 -8.15
C SER A 90 -31.81 2.17 -7.80
N ARG A 91 -32.94 2.89 -7.74
CA ARG A 91 -34.26 2.31 -7.48
C ARG A 91 -34.70 1.40 -8.63
N GLU A 92 -34.50 1.81 -9.87
CA GLU A 92 -34.80 1.00 -11.05
C GLU A 92 -34.05 -0.33 -11.02
N LYS A 93 -32.74 -0.30 -10.70
CA LYS A 93 -31.95 -1.52 -10.49
C LYS A 93 -32.50 -2.38 -9.36
N ALA A 94 -32.83 -1.79 -8.22
CA ALA A 94 -33.40 -2.53 -7.08
C ALA A 94 -34.75 -3.19 -7.42
N LEU A 95 -35.61 -2.52 -8.19
CA LEU A 95 -36.86 -3.10 -8.70
C LEU A 95 -36.60 -4.27 -9.65
N ALA A 96 -35.61 -4.15 -10.56
CA ALA A 96 -35.20 -5.24 -11.43
C ALA A 96 -34.68 -6.46 -10.63
N VAL A 97 -33.96 -6.23 -9.54
CA VAL A 97 -33.53 -7.30 -8.63
C VAL A 97 -34.72 -7.96 -7.95
N LEU A 98 -35.71 -7.21 -7.46
CA LEU A 98 -36.91 -7.79 -6.83
C LEU A 98 -37.74 -8.61 -7.82
N GLN A 99 -37.82 -8.16 -9.08
CA GLN A 99 -38.45 -8.94 -10.13
C GLN A 99 -37.69 -10.25 -10.35
N ARG A 100 -36.36 -10.18 -10.48
CA ARG A 100 -35.50 -11.36 -10.67
C ARG A 100 -35.56 -12.33 -9.50
N ASP A 101 -35.58 -11.81 -8.27
CA ASP A 101 -35.76 -12.54 -7.02
C ASP A 101 -37.05 -13.36 -7.01
N SER A 102 -38.15 -12.76 -7.47
CA SER A 102 -39.44 -13.45 -7.61
C SER A 102 -39.44 -14.47 -8.75
N GLU A 103 -38.83 -14.17 -9.90
CA GLU A 103 -38.77 -15.08 -11.05
C GLU A 103 -38.00 -16.38 -10.72
N LEU A 104 -36.91 -16.25 -9.97
CA LEU A 104 -36.00 -17.34 -9.64
C LEU A 104 -36.15 -17.88 -8.21
N ASN A 105 -37.17 -17.42 -7.49
CA ASN A 105 -37.53 -17.83 -6.13
C ASN A 105 -36.34 -17.75 -5.16
N TRP A 106 -35.66 -16.60 -5.15
CA TRP A 106 -34.49 -16.44 -4.31
C TRP A 106 -34.82 -16.14 -2.84
N SER A 107 -35.91 -15.42 -2.59
CA SER A 107 -36.34 -14.94 -1.27
C SER A 107 -35.23 -14.19 -0.53
N LEU A 108 -34.56 -13.26 -1.23
CA LEU A 108 -33.36 -12.57 -0.76
C LEU A 108 -33.61 -11.68 0.46
N LEU A 109 -34.79 -11.04 0.53
CA LEU A 109 -35.20 -10.24 1.69
C LEU A 109 -35.33 -11.09 2.97
N ASP A 110 -35.74 -12.35 2.83
CA ASP A 110 -35.85 -13.29 3.95
C ASP A 110 -34.54 -14.05 4.21
N ASN A 111 -33.69 -14.18 3.19
CA ASN A 111 -32.41 -14.90 3.25
C ASN A 111 -31.22 -14.04 2.80
N PRO A 112 -30.86 -12.96 3.53
CA PRO A 112 -29.75 -12.10 3.13
C PRO A 112 -28.39 -12.83 3.10
N SER A 113 -28.24 -13.96 3.80
CA SER A 113 -27.02 -14.79 3.81
C SER A 113 -26.61 -15.31 2.44
N ARG A 114 -27.53 -15.32 1.46
CA ARG A 114 -27.25 -15.69 0.06
C ARG A 114 -26.33 -14.70 -0.66
N LEU A 115 -26.30 -13.44 -0.20
CA LEU A 115 -25.34 -12.44 -0.68
C LEU A 115 -23.95 -12.79 -0.16
N ARG A 116 -23.06 -13.23 -1.06
CA ARG A 116 -21.64 -13.51 -0.74
C ARG A 116 -20.83 -12.21 -0.68
N ILE A 117 -21.15 -11.38 0.30
CA ILE A 117 -20.41 -10.16 0.65
C ILE A 117 -19.59 -10.46 1.92
N GLN A 118 -18.28 -10.60 1.79
CA GLN A 118 -17.40 -11.08 2.87
C GLN A 118 -15.98 -10.52 2.74
N THR A 119 -15.12 -10.78 3.73
CA THR A 119 -13.69 -10.45 3.57
C THR A 119 -12.97 -11.51 2.77
N ILE A 120 -11.82 -11.14 2.19
CA ILE A 120 -10.96 -12.10 1.48
C ILE A 120 -10.47 -13.22 2.41
N ASP A 121 -10.17 -12.91 3.67
CA ASP A 121 -9.81 -13.91 4.69
C ASP A 121 -10.99 -14.85 4.97
N SER A 122 -12.22 -14.35 5.06
CA SER A 122 -13.42 -15.18 5.24
C SER A 122 -13.67 -16.08 4.05
N PHE A 123 -13.41 -15.61 2.83
CA PHE A 123 -13.44 -16.42 1.62
C PHE A 123 -12.37 -17.51 1.67
N ALA A 124 -11.10 -17.17 1.93
CA ALA A 124 -10.01 -18.13 2.05
C ALA A 124 -10.29 -19.20 3.13
N GLN A 125 -10.81 -18.81 4.29
CA GLN A 125 -11.24 -19.75 5.32
C GLN A 125 -12.38 -20.66 4.86
N SER A 126 -13.30 -20.16 4.04
CA SER A 126 -14.37 -20.97 3.48
C SER A 126 -13.82 -22.05 2.54
N LEU A 127 -12.77 -21.75 1.78
CA LEU A 127 -12.06 -22.72 0.94
C LEU A 127 -11.40 -23.79 1.79
N VAL A 128 -10.63 -23.38 2.81
CA VAL A 128 -9.95 -24.32 3.71
C VAL A 128 -10.93 -25.28 4.38
N ARG A 129 -12.11 -24.79 4.81
CA ARG A 129 -13.15 -25.63 5.42
C ARG A 129 -13.81 -26.63 4.45
N MET A 130 -13.76 -26.37 3.15
CA MET A 130 -14.33 -27.26 2.13
C MET A 130 -13.36 -28.39 1.71
N THR A 131 -12.08 -28.32 2.10
CA THR A 131 -11.07 -29.32 1.74
C THR A 131 -11.24 -30.61 2.56
N PRO A 132 -11.25 -31.80 1.93
CA PRO A 132 -11.26 -33.07 2.66
C PRO A 132 -10.04 -33.22 3.57
N SER A 133 -10.27 -33.63 4.82
CA SER A 133 -9.23 -33.88 5.82
C SER A 133 -8.36 -35.08 5.46
N LEU A 134 -7.41 -34.94 4.53
CA LEU A 134 -6.52 -36.04 4.14
C LEU A 134 -5.45 -36.39 5.20
N SER A 135 -5.28 -35.57 6.24
CA SER A 135 -4.19 -35.79 7.21
C SER A 135 -4.45 -35.17 8.60
N GLY A 136 -5.52 -35.57 9.32
CA GLY A 136 -5.67 -35.37 10.78
C GLY A 136 -5.70 -33.94 11.36
N ALA A 137 -5.31 -32.92 10.60
CA ALA A 137 -5.26 -31.50 10.97
C ALA A 137 -6.57 -30.76 10.66
N GLY A 138 -7.65 -31.53 10.44
CA GLY A 138 -9.01 -31.04 10.17
C GLY A 138 -9.77 -30.60 11.42
N ALA A 139 -9.13 -30.53 12.59
CA ALA A 139 -9.68 -29.78 13.71
C ALA A 139 -9.68 -28.29 13.32
N GLY A 140 -10.82 -27.61 13.49
CA GLY A 140 -11.00 -26.22 13.05
C GLY A 140 -9.97 -25.28 13.67
N LEU A 141 -8.86 -25.06 12.96
CA LEU A 141 -7.83 -24.12 13.37
C LEU A 141 -8.42 -22.73 13.29
N SER A 142 -8.41 -22.03 14.43
CA SER A 142 -8.94 -20.69 14.50
C SER A 142 -7.85 -19.68 14.13
N PRO A 143 -8.16 -18.67 13.30
CA PRO A 143 -7.24 -17.56 13.06
C PRO A 143 -6.93 -16.84 14.38
N GLN A 144 -5.66 -16.56 14.63
CA GLN A 144 -5.23 -15.66 15.70
C GLN A 144 -4.71 -14.36 15.10
N GLU A 145 -5.18 -13.22 15.63
CA GLU A 145 -4.83 -11.90 15.09
C GLU A 145 -3.38 -11.50 15.41
N SER A 146 -2.88 -11.87 16.59
CA SER A 146 -1.47 -11.66 16.97
C SER A 146 -0.68 -12.97 16.92
N ALA A 147 0.08 -13.14 15.82
CA ALA A 147 0.88 -14.33 15.55
C ALA A 147 2.32 -14.25 16.08
N GLU A 148 2.78 -13.08 16.56
CA GLU A 148 4.17 -12.88 16.99
C GLU A 148 4.57 -13.88 18.09
N SER A 149 3.66 -14.18 19.02
CA SER A 149 3.89 -15.18 20.07
C SER A 149 4.14 -16.59 19.49
N LEU A 150 3.43 -16.96 18.42
CA LEU A 150 3.60 -18.25 17.73
C LEU A 150 4.92 -18.27 16.94
N HIS A 151 5.27 -17.17 16.28
CA HIS A 151 6.54 -17.02 15.58
C HIS A 151 7.73 -17.11 16.54
N ARG A 152 7.67 -16.43 17.70
CA ARG A 152 8.69 -16.52 18.75
C ARG A 152 8.85 -17.95 19.27
N LYS A 153 7.75 -18.67 19.54
CA LYS A 153 7.80 -20.10 19.92
C LYS A 153 8.48 -20.96 18.85
N ALA A 154 8.18 -20.72 17.57
CA ALA A 154 8.78 -21.46 16.45
C ALA A 154 10.29 -21.22 16.33
N VAL A 155 10.73 -19.96 16.47
CA VAL A 155 12.15 -19.60 16.49
C VAL A 155 12.85 -20.22 17.70
N GLN A 156 12.26 -20.14 18.90
CA GLN A 156 12.81 -20.78 20.10
C GLN A 156 13.00 -22.30 19.93
N LYS A 157 12.04 -23.00 19.31
CA LYS A 157 12.17 -24.43 18.98
C LYS A 157 13.28 -24.72 17.97
N THR A 158 13.54 -23.79 17.06
CA THR A 158 14.64 -23.92 16.10
C THR A 158 15.97 -23.76 16.83
N PHE A 159 16.07 -22.80 17.75
CA PHE A 159 17.27 -22.61 18.56
C PHE A 159 17.51 -23.76 19.55
N SER A 160 16.46 -24.39 20.10
CA SER A 160 16.68 -25.56 20.97
C SER A 160 17.25 -26.78 20.25
N GLN A 161 17.30 -26.76 18.91
CA GLN A 161 17.88 -27.79 18.06
C GLN A 161 19.29 -27.40 17.52
N LEU A 162 19.87 -26.29 18.02
CA LEU A 162 21.16 -25.69 17.59
C LEU A 162 22.32 -26.68 17.51
N ASP A 163 22.46 -27.57 18.50
CA ASP A 163 23.60 -28.49 18.58
C ASP A 163 23.61 -29.50 17.43
N SER A 164 22.49 -29.68 16.74
CA SER A 164 22.33 -30.62 15.64
C SER A 164 22.32 -29.97 14.25
N GLN A 165 22.45 -28.64 14.15
CA GLN A 165 22.19 -27.90 12.92
C GLN A 165 23.33 -26.95 12.55
N GLU A 166 24.12 -27.35 11.55
CA GLU A 166 25.27 -26.60 11.04
C GLU A 166 24.89 -25.22 10.50
N ASN A 167 23.76 -25.13 9.79
CA ASN A 167 23.28 -23.91 9.17
C ASN A 167 23.02 -22.77 10.18
N VAL A 168 22.37 -23.07 11.31
CA VAL A 168 22.11 -22.06 12.34
C VAL A 168 23.42 -21.58 12.98
N ARG A 169 24.39 -22.49 13.16
CA ARG A 169 25.72 -22.15 13.71
C ARG A 169 26.51 -21.24 12.78
N VAL A 170 26.49 -21.51 11.47
CA VAL A 170 27.18 -20.71 10.45
C VAL A 170 26.61 -19.29 10.38
N VAL A 171 25.28 -19.15 10.41
CA VAL A 171 24.65 -17.82 10.38
C VAL A 171 24.90 -17.06 11.68
N LEU A 172 24.81 -17.74 12.84
CA LEU A 172 25.02 -17.10 14.13
C LEU A 172 26.49 -16.66 14.33
N SER A 173 27.47 -17.42 13.83
CA SER A 173 28.88 -17.01 13.89
C SER A 173 29.18 -15.78 13.03
N HIS A 174 28.45 -15.58 11.93
CA HIS A 174 28.57 -14.38 11.11
C HIS A 174 27.94 -13.14 11.77
N LEU A 175 26.95 -13.32 12.65
CA LEU A 175 26.30 -12.22 13.39
C LEU A 175 27.00 -11.89 14.72
N ASP A 176 28.31 -12.15 14.85
CA ASP A 176 29.08 -11.96 16.08
C ASP A 176 28.44 -12.62 17.32
N VAL A 177 27.69 -13.70 17.12
CA VAL A 177 26.95 -14.43 18.17
C VAL A 177 25.86 -13.57 18.85
N GLU A 178 25.34 -12.55 18.17
CA GLU A 178 24.18 -11.74 18.63
C GLU A 178 22.86 -12.52 18.51
N VAL A 179 22.64 -13.48 19.42
CA VAL A 179 21.47 -14.38 19.43
C VAL A 179 20.14 -13.64 19.38
N GLU A 180 19.96 -12.59 20.18
CA GLU A 180 18.70 -11.81 20.22
C GLU A 180 18.42 -11.08 18.91
N LYS A 181 19.46 -10.61 18.22
CA LYS A 181 19.32 -9.99 16.89
C LYS A 181 18.91 -11.01 15.86
N PHE A 182 19.57 -12.18 15.84
CA PHE A 182 19.20 -13.25 14.91
C PHE A 182 17.78 -13.77 15.17
N HIS A 183 17.42 -13.95 16.45
CA HIS A 183 16.08 -14.32 16.87
C HIS A 183 15.04 -13.31 16.35
N SER A 184 15.28 -12.01 16.55
CA SER A 184 14.39 -10.95 16.08
C SER A 184 14.26 -10.93 14.56
N LEU A 185 15.36 -11.16 13.83
CA LEU A 185 15.36 -11.28 12.37
C LEU A 185 14.52 -12.47 11.89
N LEU A 186 14.64 -13.64 12.52
CA LEU A 186 13.86 -14.82 12.14
C LEU A 186 12.36 -14.65 12.44
N VAL A 187 12.01 -14.02 13.56
CA VAL A 187 10.61 -13.66 13.85
C VAL A 187 10.05 -12.72 12.78
N LEU A 188 10.81 -11.68 12.43
CA LEU A 188 10.45 -10.77 11.34
C LEU A 188 10.27 -11.51 10.00
N MET A 189 11.17 -12.45 9.70
CA MET A 189 11.09 -13.23 8.47
C MET A 189 9.89 -14.18 8.46
N LEU A 190 9.51 -14.80 9.58
CA LEU A 190 8.30 -15.64 9.68
C LEU A 190 7.01 -14.85 9.43
N ASP A 191 6.95 -13.60 9.84
CA ASP A 191 5.84 -12.69 9.50
C ASP A 191 5.76 -12.44 8.00
N LYS A 192 6.91 -12.30 7.33
CA LYS A 192 7.05 -12.08 5.88
C LYS A 192 7.12 -13.36 5.05
N ARG A 193 6.87 -14.53 5.64
CA ARG A 193 7.08 -15.83 4.98
C ARG A 193 6.30 -16.04 3.70
N GLN A 194 5.17 -15.36 3.57
CA GLN A 194 4.40 -15.37 2.33
C GLN A 194 5.24 -15.01 1.10
N GLY A 195 6.19 -14.08 1.22
CA GLY A 195 6.99 -13.59 0.11
C GLY A 195 8.19 -14.47 -0.26
N TRP A 196 8.66 -15.32 0.64
CA TRP A 196 9.91 -16.09 0.43
C TRP A 196 9.75 -17.60 0.52
N ILE A 197 8.66 -18.15 1.10
CA ILE A 197 8.54 -19.58 1.37
C ILE A 197 8.73 -20.47 0.13
N SER A 198 8.11 -20.11 -0.99
CA SER A 198 8.21 -20.85 -2.26
C SER A 198 9.60 -20.71 -2.89
N LEU A 199 10.26 -19.57 -2.67
CA LEU A 199 11.61 -19.34 -3.18
C LEU A 199 12.66 -20.10 -2.37
N ALA A 200 12.51 -20.11 -1.05
CA ALA A 200 13.48 -20.72 -0.13
C ALA A 200 13.62 -22.23 -0.32
N GLN A 201 12.62 -22.91 -0.91
CA GLN A 201 12.70 -24.33 -1.29
C GLN A 201 13.83 -24.62 -2.30
N GLU A 202 14.22 -23.61 -3.09
CA GLU A 202 15.33 -23.68 -4.03
C GLU A 202 16.34 -22.55 -3.72
N PRO A 203 17.28 -22.75 -2.78
CA PRO A 203 18.16 -21.68 -2.29
C PRO A 203 18.95 -20.95 -3.38
N ALA A 204 19.39 -21.67 -4.43
CA ALA A 204 20.09 -21.07 -5.56
C ALA A 204 19.18 -20.13 -6.39
N LEU A 205 17.93 -20.53 -6.60
CA LEU A 205 16.95 -19.70 -7.29
C LEU A 205 16.53 -18.50 -6.42
N ALA A 206 16.37 -18.70 -5.11
CA ALA A 206 16.10 -17.61 -4.16
C ALA A 206 17.21 -16.56 -4.19
N LEU A 207 18.46 -16.99 -4.15
CA LEU A 207 19.63 -16.11 -4.23
C LEU A 207 19.65 -15.32 -5.54
N THR A 208 19.40 -15.99 -6.67
CA THR A 208 19.36 -15.34 -7.99
C THR A 208 18.29 -14.25 -8.04
N LYS A 209 17.05 -14.57 -7.62
CA LYS A 209 15.93 -13.61 -7.57
C LYS A 209 16.18 -12.45 -6.60
N MET A 210 16.83 -12.72 -5.47
CA MET A 210 17.24 -11.68 -4.53
C MET A 210 18.25 -10.72 -5.18
N MET A 211 19.25 -11.25 -5.88
CA MET A 211 20.25 -10.44 -6.60
C MET A 211 19.61 -9.62 -7.73
N GLU A 212 18.71 -10.21 -8.52
CA GLU A 212 17.94 -9.49 -9.53
C GLU A 212 17.12 -8.34 -8.91
N THR A 213 16.47 -8.59 -7.78
CA THR A 213 15.69 -7.58 -7.06
C THR A 213 16.57 -6.43 -6.57
N LEU A 214 17.73 -6.74 -5.98
CA LEU A 214 18.69 -5.73 -5.54
C LEU A 214 19.26 -4.92 -6.71
N ASN A 215 19.59 -5.57 -7.83
CA ASN A 215 20.03 -4.90 -9.05
C ASN A 215 18.95 -3.94 -9.57
N ASN A 216 17.69 -4.38 -9.62
CA ASN A 216 16.58 -3.52 -10.05
C ASN A 216 16.41 -2.30 -9.13
N ILE A 217 16.60 -2.47 -7.82
CA ILE A 217 16.54 -1.35 -6.85
C ILE A 217 17.69 -0.37 -7.13
N ILE A 218 18.91 -0.85 -7.36
CA ILE A 218 20.07 -0.01 -7.70
C ILE A 218 19.77 0.75 -8.99
N GLU A 219 19.42 0.05 -10.06
CA GLU A 219 19.13 0.63 -11.37
C GLU A 219 18.05 1.72 -11.31
N GLN A 220 16.96 1.46 -10.57
CA GLN A 220 15.89 2.45 -10.40
C GLN A 220 16.35 3.71 -9.65
N ASN A 221 17.14 3.57 -8.58
CA ASN A 221 17.68 4.71 -7.85
C ASN A 221 18.67 5.52 -8.70
N LEU A 222 19.52 4.84 -9.48
CA LEU A 222 20.45 5.50 -10.39
C LEU A 222 19.73 6.24 -11.53
N LYS A 223 18.72 5.61 -12.16
CA LYS A 223 17.89 6.26 -13.18
C LYS A 223 17.15 7.47 -12.63
N ARG A 224 16.64 7.38 -11.40
CA ARG A 224 15.97 8.49 -10.73
C ARG A 224 16.93 9.66 -10.50
N LEU A 225 18.15 9.39 -10.03
CA LEU A 225 19.17 10.42 -9.87
C LEU A 225 19.49 11.11 -11.20
N ASP A 226 19.75 10.32 -12.25
CA ASP A 226 20.06 10.82 -13.58
C ASP A 226 18.93 11.70 -14.16
N THR A 227 17.68 11.27 -14.00
CA THR A 227 16.50 12.00 -14.50
C THR A 227 16.29 13.34 -13.80
N LEU A 228 16.67 13.45 -12.52
CA LEU A 228 16.55 14.68 -11.75
C LEU A 228 17.71 15.67 -11.97
N LEU A 229 18.84 15.20 -12.51
CA LEU A 229 19.96 16.08 -12.84
C LEU A 229 19.61 16.96 -14.06
N PRO A 230 20.13 18.20 -14.14
CA PRO A 230 19.88 19.08 -15.28
C PRO A 230 20.26 18.43 -16.62
N VAL A 231 19.47 18.68 -17.66
CA VAL A 231 19.77 18.18 -19.02
C VAL A 231 21.18 18.62 -19.44
N GLY A 232 22.01 17.67 -19.86
CA GLY A 232 23.40 17.92 -20.22
C GLY A 232 24.38 17.96 -19.05
N TRP A 233 23.97 17.60 -17.82
CA TRP A 233 24.84 17.53 -16.64
C TRP A 233 26.13 16.75 -16.91
N PHE A 234 26.01 15.62 -17.62
CA PHE A 234 27.15 14.73 -17.86
C PHE A 234 28.23 15.43 -18.69
N SER A 235 27.83 16.07 -19.80
CA SER A 235 28.76 16.83 -20.66
C SER A 235 29.40 18.01 -19.93
N TYR A 236 28.70 18.58 -18.95
CA TYR A 236 29.20 19.70 -18.16
C TYR A 236 30.18 19.27 -17.07
N LEU A 237 29.87 18.20 -16.33
CA LEU A 237 30.68 17.73 -15.20
C LEU A 237 31.83 16.80 -15.61
N SER A 238 31.73 16.09 -16.73
CA SER A 238 32.76 15.14 -17.14
C SER A 238 34.18 15.72 -17.26
N PRO A 239 34.41 16.94 -17.78
CA PRO A 239 35.76 17.53 -17.77
C PRO A 239 36.19 18.02 -16.37
N ILE A 240 35.25 18.28 -15.46
CA ILE A 240 35.52 18.86 -14.13
C ILE A 240 35.90 17.78 -13.11
N LEU A 241 35.23 16.62 -13.14
CA LEU A 241 35.38 15.57 -12.12
C LEU A 241 36.82 15.03 -11.99
N PRO A 242 37.58 14.79 -13.08
CA PRO A 242 38.99 14.37 -12.96
C PRO A 242 39.88 15.42 -12.30
N GLU A 243 39.70 16.70 -12.65
CA GLU A 243 40.45 17.80 -12.04
C GLU A 243 40.08 17.95 -10.55
N ALA A 244 38.80 17.77 -10.23
CA ALA A 244 38.33 17.80 -8.85
C ALA A 244 38.92 16.66 -8.01
N ALA A 245 38.98 15.46 -8.59
CA ALA A 245 39.59 14.30 -7.96
C ALA A 245 41.08 14.49 -7.70
N GLN A 246 41.81 15.06 -8.66
CA GLN A 246 43.23 15.36 -8.54
C GLN A 246 43.50 16.44 -7.47
N THR A 247 42.68 17.48 -7.44
CA THR A 247 42.77 18.56 -6.44
C THR A 247 42.56 18.04 -5.02
N LEU A 248 41.51 17.23 -4.80
CA LEU A 248 41.24 16.63 -3.48
C LEU A 248 42.35 15.65 -3.07
N HIS A 249 42.88 14.88 -4.02
CA HIS A 249 43.99 13.98 -3.78
C HIS A 249 45.24 14.73 -3.29
N GLN A 250 45.62 15.82 -3.95
CA GLN A 250 46.77 16.63 -3.54
C GLN A 250 46.55 17.24 -2.15
N TYR A 251 45.35 17.75 -1.89
CA TYR A 251 45.01 18.31 -0.58
C TYR A 251 45.13 17.29 0.56
N LEU A 252 44.72 16.03 0.35
CA LEU A 252 44.87 14.98 1.36
C LEU A 252 46.35 14.68 1.63
N LEU A 253 47.18 14.60 0.59
CA LEU A 253 48.63 14.44 0.72
C LEU A 253 49.26 15.58 1.52
N ASP A 254 48.93 16.83 1.18
CA ASP A 254 49.45 18.03 1.85
C ASP A 254 49.04 18.08 3.34
N LYS A 255 47.92 17.43 3.71
CA LYS A 255 47.44 17.29 5.08
C LYS A 255 47.92 16.04 5.81
N GLY A 256 48.76 15.22 5.16
CA GLY A 256 49.27 13.96 5.74
C GLY A 256 48.18 12.90 5.93
N LYS A 257 47.09 12.96 5.15
CA LYS A 257 46.01 11.96 5.16
C LYS A 257 46.23 10.90 4.10
N ASP A 258 45.65 9.71 4.29
CA ASP A 258 45.72 8.63 3.31
C ASP A 258 44.93 9.03 2.04
N PRO A 259 45.56 9.09 0.85
CA PRO A 259 44.85 9.43 -0.39
C PRO A 259 43.78 8.42 -0.80
N LYS A 260 43.75 7.22 -0.21
CA LYS A 260 42.65 6.25 -0.37
C LYS A 260 41.33 6.74 0.21
N GLU A 261 41.37 7.68 1.16
CA GLU A 261 40.20 8.36 1.70
C GLU A 261 39.55 9.33 0.70
N ASN A 262 40.16 9.56 -0.48
CA ASN A 262 39.58 10.43 -1.50
C ASN A 262 38.30 9.80 -2.07
N PRO A 263 37.11 10.37 -1.81
CA PRO A 263 35.85 9.85 -2.35
C PRO A 263 35.73 10.04 -3.86
N LEU A 264 36.52 10.94 -4.47
CA LEU A 264 36.55 11.17 -5.91
C LEU A 264 37.64 10.34 -6.63
N LYS A 265 38.33 9.42 -5.93
CA LYS A 265 39.48 8.69 -6.47
C LYS A 265 39.21 7.98 -7.80
N ILE A 266 37.97 7.50 -8.00
CA ILE A 266 37.55 6.79 -9.21
C ILE A 266 37.70 7.67 -10.47
N PHE A 267 37.55 9.00 -10.33
CA PHE A 267 37.66 9.93 -11.45
C PHE A 267 39.10 10.30 -11.83
N LYS A 268 40.12 9.90 -11.06
CA LYS A 268 41.53 10.22 -11.38
C LYS A 268 42.03 9.57 -12.68
N GLN A 269 41.54 8.37 -12.99
CA GLN A 269 41.91 7.59 -14.18
C GLN A 269 40.72 7.38 -15.12
N TRP A 270 39.60 8.06 -14.84
CA TRP A 270 38.38 7.99 -15.63
C TRP A 270 38.57 8.74 -16.96
N SER A 271 38.13 8.14 -18.06
CA SER A 271 38.36 8.65 -19.41
C SER A 271 37.20 9.46 -19.98
N GLY A 272 36.18 9.71 -19.17
CA GLY A 272 34.97 10.42 -19.58
C GLY A 272 33.90 9.52 -20.19
N GLU A 273 34.01 8.19 -20.02
CA GLU A 273 32.97 7.27 -20.48
C GLU A 273 31.64 7.49 -19.73
N PRO A 274 30.48 7.41 -20.40
CA PRO A 274 29.16 7.57 -19.77
C PRO A 274 28.94 6.59 -18.62
N PHE A 275 28.18 7.04 -17.61
CA PHE A 275 27.78 6.16 -16.51
C PHE A 275 26.67 5.23 -16.98
N THR A 276 26.75 3.95 -16.60
CA THR A 276 25.63 3.02 -16.70
C THR A 276 24.76 3.12 -15.45
N HIS A 277 23.49 2.71 -15.55
CA HIS A 277 22.61 2.53 -14.38
C HIS A 277 22.77 1.11 -13.77
N SER A 278 23.98 0.55 -13.79
CA SER A 278 24.28 -0.78 -13.19
C SER A 278 25.14 -0.64 -11.94
N ILE A 279 25.24 -1.73 -11.17
CA ILE A 279 26.11 -1.78 -10.00
C ILE A 279 27.59 -1.56 -10.37
N ASP A 280 28.01 -1.90 -11.60
CA ASP A 280 29.40 -1.73 -12.03
C ASP A 280 29.89 -0.28 -11.94
N ASP A 281 28.96 0.68 -12.07
CA ASP A 281 29.23 2.11 -12.00
C ASP A 281 28.78 2.75 -10.68
N ILE A 282 28.37 1.97 -9.68
CA ILE A 282 27.86 2.49 -8.40
C ILE A 282 28.87 3.39 -7.69
N GLU A 283 30.17 3.05 -7.73
CA GLU A 283 31.21 3.88 -7.11
C GLU A 283 31.36 5.24 -7.80
N LYS A 284 31.14 5.31 -9.13
CA LYS A 284 31.13 6.57 -9.88
C LYS A 284 29.93 7.43 -9.47
N TRP A 285 28.76 6.83 -9.34
CA TRP A 285 27.55 7.51 -8.87
C TRP A 285 27.70 8.01 -7.42
N GLN A 286 28.27 7.20 -6.52
CA GLN A 286 28.53 7.60 -5.13
C GLN A 286 29.55 8.73 -5.03
N ALA A 287 30.60 8.70 -5.84
CA ALA A 287 31.58 9.79 -5.95
C ALA A 287 30.93 11.07 -6.47
N LEU A 288 30.07 10.99 -7.49
CA LEU A 288 29.28 12.12 -7.97
C LEU A 288 28.36 12.67 -6.86
N CYS A 289 27.65 11.80 -6.14
CA CYS A 289 26.83 12.18 -5.01
C CYS A 289 27.61 12.90 -3.89
N PHE A 290 28.84 12.46 -3.61
CA PHE A 290 29.75 13.18 -2.69
C PHE A 290 30.11 14.57 -3.22
N PHE A 291 30.35 14.69 -4.53
CA PHE A 291 30.64 15.97 -5.17
C PHE A 291 29.46 16.94 -5.09
N LEU A 292 28.24 16.45 -5.31
CA LEU A 292 27.01 17.26 -5.35
C LEU A 292 26.50 17.69 -3.97
N ALA A 293 26.60 16.83 -2.95
CA ALA A 293 26.00 17.09 -1.63
C ALA A 293 26.95 16.85 -0.46
N THR A 294 26.71 17.58 0.62
CA THR A 294 27.39 17.35 1.90
C THR A 294 26.98 16.03 2.54
N ASP A 295 27.72 15.58 3.55
CA ASP A 295 27.41 14.32 4.28
C ASP A 295 26.11 14.43 5.09
N LYS A 296 25.65 15.64 5.38
CA LYS A 296 24.44 15.92 6.18
C LYS A 296 23.19 16.25 5.35
N GLY A 297 23.23 16.04 4.04
CA GLY A 297 22.04 16.16 3.18
C GLY A 297 22.09 17.28 2.14
N PRO A 298 22.30 18.57 2.47
CA PRO A 298 22.07 19.63 1.50
C PRO A 298 23.10 19.61 0.36
N ILE A 299 22.61 20.01 -0.82
CA ILE A 299 23.42 20.32 -2.00
C ILE A 299 24.50 21.33 -1.62
N ARG A 300 25.74 21.11 -2.07
CA ARG A 300 26.88 21.96 -1.70
C ARG A 300 26.72 23.36 -2.30
N ARG A 301 26.64 24.37 -1.45
CA ARG A 301 26.66 25.79 -1.88
C ARG A 301 28.04 26.43 -1.78
N ASP A 302 28.95 25.85 -1.00
CA ASP A 302 30.31 26.35 -0.82
C ASP A 302 31.34 25.35 -1.36
N LEU A 303 31.91 25.69 -2.51
CA LEU A 303 32.89 24.86 -3.22
C LEU A 303 34.31 25.20 -2.74
N ARG A 304 34.94 24.23 -2.06
CA ARG A 304 36.25 24.35 -1.40
C ARG A 304 37.21 23.28 -1.92
N VAL A 305 38.48 23.39 -1.54
CA VAL A 305 39.48 22.36 -1.84
C VAL A 305 39.07 20.99 -1.27
N THR A 306 38.39 20.97 -0.12
CA THR A 306 37.83 19.76 0.51
C THR A 306 36.69 19.11 -0.28
N SER A 307 36.11 19.81 -1.26
CA SER A 307 35.16 19.25 -2.23
C SER A 307 35.80 19.08 -3.62
N GLY A 308 37.13 19.12 -3.70
CA GLY A 308 37.89 19.01 -4.94
C GLY A 308 38.01 20.30 -5.75
N ILE A 309 37.53 21.45 -5.27
CA ILE A 309 37.55 22.68 -6.08
C ILE A 309 38.59 23.68 -5.55
N ALA A 310 39.65 23.91 -6.33
CA ALA A 310 40.66 24.92 -6.00
C ALA A 310 40.06 26.35 -6.06
N PRO A 311 40.50 27.29 -5.21
CA PRO A 311 40.02 28.68 -5.25
C PRO A 311 40.27 29.37 -6.60
N THR A 312 41.33 28.98 -7.30
CA THR A 312 41.78 29.51 -8.59
C THR A 312 41.26 28.74 -9.80
N ALA A 313 40.38 27.74 -9.61
CA ALA A 313 39.88 26.91 -10.70
C ALA A 313 39.04 27.76 -11.70
N PRO A 314 39.33 27.71 -13.01
CA PRO A 314 38.71 28.60 -14.00
C PRO A 314 37.20 28.36 -14.17
N PHE A 315 36.74 27.13 -13.95
CA PHE A 315 35.33 26.74 -14.04
C PHE A 315 34.54 27.00 -12.75
N LYS A 316 35.19 27.43 -11.65
CA LYS A 316 34.53 27.55 -10.34
C LYS A 316 33.27 28.43 -10.37
N LYS A 317 33.33 29.57 -11.08
CA LYS A 317 32.19 30.50 -11.16
C LYS A 317 30.98 29.86 -11.84
N GLY A 318 31.17 29.29 -13.04
CA GLY A 318 30.10 28.59 -13.75
C GLY A 318 29.59 27.37 -12.99
N LEU A 319 30.47 26.68 -12.25
CA LEU A 319 30.07 25.55 -11.41
C LEU A 319 29.14 25.99 -10.27
N VAL A 320 29.42 27.12 -9.61
CA VAL A 320 28.51 27.66 -8.58
C VAL A 320 27.14 27.99 -9.18
N GLU A 321 27.10 28.69 -10.32
CA GLU A 321 25.85 29.01 -11.01
C GLU A 321 25.07 27.73 -11.42
N TRP A 322 25.78 26.68 -11.84
CA TRP A 322 25.16 25.39 -12.16
C TRP A 322 24.58 24.69 -10.92
N PHE A 323 25.28 24.71 -9.77
CA PHE A 323 24.77 24.16 -8.51
C PHE A 323 23.49 24.87 -8.04
N GLU A 324 23.29 26.15 -8.36
CA GLU A 324 22.05 26.89 -8.07
C GLU A 324 20.85 26.41 -8.89
N THR A 325 21.07 25.71 -10.02
CA THR A 325 20.00 25.14 -10.84
C THR A 325 19.50 23.78 -10.35
N LEU A 326 20.19 23.19 -9.36
CA LEU A 326 19.87 21.86 -8.87
C LEU A 326 18.59 21.88 -8.03
N ASP A 327 17.74 20.90 -8.29
CA ASP A 327 16.48 20.71 -7.58
C ASP A 327 16.72 20.20 -6.15
N GLU A 328 16.04 20.78 -5.15
CA GLU A 328 16.13 20.33 -3.77
C GLU A 328 15.68 18.86 -3.59
N ARG A 329 14.82 18.35 -4.49
CA ARG A 329 14.41 16.94 -4.55
C ARG A 329 15.57 15.97 -4.76
N LEU A 330 16.73 16.43 -5.24
CA LEU A 330 17.94 15.61 -5.38
C LEU A 330 18.52 15.16 -4.03
N VAL A 331 18.27 15.89 -2.94
CA VAL A 331 18.86 15.61 -1.63
C VAL A 331 18.54 14.20 -1.15
N ASP A 332 17.27 13.80 -1.23
CA ASP A 332 16.82 12.48 -0.78
C ASP A 332 17.43 11.38 -1.64
N VAL A 333 17.41 11.55 -2.97
CA VAL A 333 17.93 10.55 -3.92
C VAL A 333 19.45 10.40 -3.80
N ILE A 334 20.16 11.51 -3.59
CA ILE A 334 21.60 11.48 -3.34
C ILE A 334 21.90 10.69 -2.04
N SER A 335 21.10 10.88 -0.99
CA SER A 335 21.24 10.12 0.25
C SER A 335 21.02 8.63 0.02
N ASP A 336 19.97 8.27 -0.73
CA ASP A 336 19.67 6.88 -1.08
C ASP A 336 20.84 6.24 -1.83
N VAL A 337 21.34 6.88 -2.89
CA VAL A 337 22.47 6.37 -3.71
C VAL A 337 23.78 6.25 -2.90
N LYS A 338 24.06 7.20 -1.99
CA LYS A 338 25.22 7.10 -1.08
C LYS A 338 25.15 5.89 -0.16
N SER A 339 23.94 5.43 0.19
CA SER A 339 23.74 4.29 1.10
C SER A 339 23.72 2.93 0.40
N LEU A 340 23.65 2.90 -0.94
CA LEU A 340 23.63 1.66 -1.70
C LEU A 340 24.94 0.88 -1.52
N PRO A 341 24.88 -0.47 -1.50
CA PRO A 341 26.08 -1.28 -1.41
C PRO A 341 26.90 -1.20 -2.71
N THR A 342 28.22 -1.17 -2.59
CA THR A 342 29.14 -1.18 -3.75
C THR A 342 29.32 -2.57 -4.36
N GLN A 343 28.91 -3.61 -3.64
CA GLN A 343 28.94 -5.00 -4.07
C GLN A 343 27.67 -5.69 -3.54
N LEU A 344 27.00 -6.49 -4.37
CA LEU A 344 25.78 -7.18 -3.94
C LEU A 344 26.08 -8.30 -2.95
N ILE A 345 26.92 -9.25 -3.34
CA ILE A 345 27.26 -10.47 -2.58
C ILE A 345 28.67 -10.88 -3.01
N ASP A 346 29.56 -11.16 -2.05
CA ASP A 346 30.85 -11.79 -2.32
C ASP A 346 30.74 -13.33 -2.28
N ALA A 347 31.77 -14.03 -2.78
CA ALA A 347 31.74 -15.49 -2.82
C ALA A 347 31.57 -16.15 -1.43
N GLU A 348 32.01 -15.47 -0.36
CA GLU A 348 31.88 -15.94 1.02
C GLU A 348 30.43 -15.84 1.53
N ASN A 349 29.69 -14.80 1.14
CA ASN A 349 28.31 -14.57 1.56
C ASN A 349 27.28 -15.44 0.82
N ILE A 350 27.61 -16.00 -0.36
CA ILE A 350 26.72 -16.95 -1.07
C ILE A 350 26.37 -18.14 -0.18
N THR A 351 27.38 -18.76 0.42
CA THR A 351 27.23 -19.91 1.32
C THR A 351 26.44 -19.52 2.56
N LEU A 352 26.68 -18.32 3.11
CA LEU A 352 25.92 -17.80 4.25
C LEU A 352 24.42 -17.67 3.93
N PHE A 353 24.07 -17.09 2.78
CA PHE A 353 22.67 -16.94 2.38
C PHE A 353 21.96 -18.29 2.18
N GLN A 354 22.67 -19.30 1.66
CA GLN A 354 22.12 -20.66 1.55
C GLN A 354 21.76 -21.22 2.93
N HIS A 355 22.68 -21.16 3.90
CA HIS A 355 22.41 -21.59 5.28
C HIS A 355 21.29 -20.76 5.93
N PHE A 356 21.20 -19.46 5.63
CA PHE A 356 20.10 -18.62 6.11
C PHE A 356 18.74 -19.06 5.55
N PHE A 357 18.62 -19.37 4.25
CA PHE A 357 17.38 -19.91 3.67
C PHE A 357 16.99 -21.25 4.31
N GLU A 358 17.97 -22.12 4.57
CA GLU A 358 17.72 -23.38 5.28
C GLU A 358 17.21 -23.14 6.72
N CYS A 359 17.78 -22.16 7.44
CA CYS A 359 17.28 -21.77 8.76
C CYS A 359 15.83 -21.27 8.70
N LEU A 360 15.49 -20.49 7.67
CA LEU A 360 14.12 -20.00 7.45
C LEU A 360 13.13 -21.13 7.21
N LEU A 361 13.47 -22.11 6.38
CA LEU A 361 12.64 -23.30 6.15
C LEU A 361 12.45 -24.13 7.41
N GLN A 362 13.50 -24.27 8.23
CA GLN A 362 13.39 -24.96 9.53
C GLN A 362 12.49 -24.21 10.51
N CYS A 363 12.60 -22.88 10.56
CA CYS A 363 11.70 -22.05 11.37
C CYS A 363 10.25 -22.20 10.92
N GLU A 364 10.01 -22.24 9.61
CA GLU A 364 8.67 -22.46 9.03
C GLU A 364 8.13 -23.85 9.40
N HIS A 365 8.95 -24.90 9.29
CA HIS A 365 8.55 -26.25 9.68
C HIS A 365 8.22 -26.34 11.18
N ASN A 366 8.99 -25.69 12.04
CA ASN A 366 8.70 -25.59 13.47
C ASN A 366 7.45 -24.75 13.74
N LEU A 367 7.16 -23.73 12.93
CA LEU A 367 5.91 -22.96 13.01
C LEU A 367 4.70 -23.84 12.68
N GLN A 368 4.78 -24.71 11.66
CA GLN A 368 3.71 -25.66 11.36
C GLN A 368 3.43 -26.61 12.54
N LYS A 369 4.46 -27.05 13.27
CA LYS A 369 4.29 -27.83 14.50
C LYS A 369 3.62 -27.02 15.61
N VAL A 370 4.05 -25.77 15.81
CA VAL A 370 3.42 -24.86 16.79
C VAL A 370 1.93 -24.66 16.46
N PHE A 371 1.57 -24.47 15.19
CA PHE A 371 0.17 -24.37 14.79
C PHE A 371 -0.64 -25.63 15.12
N GLN A 372 -0.06 -26.82 14.91
CA GLN A 372 -0.72 -28.08 15.24
C GLN A 372 -0.89 -28.28 16.75
N GLU A 373 0.14 -27.96 17.54
CA GLU A 373 0.13 -28.10 19.00
C GLU A 373 -0.84 -27.14 19.69
N GLU A 374 -0.91 -25.89 19.21
CA GLU A 374 -1.75 -24.85 19.79
C GLU A 374 -3.18 -24.84 19.23
N GLY A 375 -3.43 -25.55 18.12
CA GLY A 375 -4.75 -25.59 17.47
C GLY A 375 -5.18 -24.25 16.83
N VAL A 376 -4.22 -23.36 16.56
CA VAL A 376 -4.44 -22.02 15.98
C VAL A 376 -3.49 -21.77 14.81
N VAL A 377 -3.87 -20.86 13.93
CA VAL A 377 -3.05 -20.44 12.77
C VAL A 377 -3.10 -18.94 12.61
N ASP A 378 -2.13 -18.36 11.92
CA ASP A 378 -2.20 -16.96 11.49
C ASP A 378 -2.91 -16.83 10.11
N PHE A 379 -3.16 -15.59 9.70
CA PHE A 379 -3.82 -15.30 8.41
C PHE A 379 -2.99 -15.70 7.19
N THR A 380 -1.67 -15.63 7.29
CA THR A 380 -0.76 -16.05 6.22
C THR A 380 -0.91 -17.54 5.94
N GLU A 381 -1.01 -18.37 6.98
CA GLU A 381 -1.22 -19.81 6.86
C GLU A 381 -2.57 -20.14 6.23
N ILE A 382 -3.63 -19.42 6.61
CA ILE A 382 -4.96 -19.57 6.00
C ILE A 382 -4.91 -19.32 4.50
N SER A 383 -4.25 -18.23 4.08
CA SER A 383 -4.10 -17.88 2.68
C SER A 383 -3.32 -18.96 1.91
N GLN A 384 -2.21 -19.45 2.49
CA GLN A 384 -1.41 -20.52 1.89
C GLN A 384 -2.17 -21.85 1.79
N ARG A 385 -3.00 -22.20 2.79
CA ARG A 385 -3.85 -23.39 2.73
C ARG A 385 -4.95 -23.25 1.67
N ALA A 386 -5.53 -22.06 1.54
CA ALA A 386 -6.52 -21.80 0.50
C ALA A 386 -5.92 -21.97 -0.90
N LEU A 387 -4.72 -21.41 -1.15
CA LEU A 387 -3.99 -21.61 -2.41
C LEU A 387 -3.71 -23.10 -2.67
N ARG A 388 -3.17 -23.82 -1.69
CA ARG A 388 -2.94 -25.27 -1.79
C ARG A 388 -4.23 -26.07 -2.08
N ALA A 389 -5.36 -25.65 -1.50
CA ALA A 389 -6.65 -26.29 -1.73
C ALA A 389 -7.16 -26.11 -3.16
N LEU A 390 -6.74 -25.05 -3.86
CA LEU A 390 -7.07 -24.79 -5.26
C LEU A 390 -6.14 -25.50 -6.26
N GLY A 391 -4.90 -25.81 -5.85
CA GLY A 391 -3.89 -26.41 -6.72
C GLY A 391 -3.15 -25.36 -7.54
N SER A 392 -2.84 -25.68 -8.80
CA SER A 392 -2.22 -24.75 -9.76
C SER A 392 -3.07 -24.59 -11.02
N GLN A 393 -2.68 -23.69 -11.91
CA GLN A 393 -3.33 -23.56 -13.22
C GLN A 393 -3.13 -24.81 -14.09
N GLU A 394 -1.96 -25.45 -14.03
CA GLU A 394 -1.68 -26.68 -14.78
C GLU A 394 -2.29 -27.93 -14.14
N ALA A 395 -2.52 -27.89 -12.83
CA ALA A 395 -3.10 -28.98 -12.05
C ALA A 395 -4.20 -28.46 -11.10
N PRO A 396 -5.36 -28.05 -11.64
CA PRO A 396 -6.45 -27.52 -10.83
C PRO A 396 -7.09 -28.63 -10.00
N THR A 397 -7.40 -28.36 -8.74
CA THR A 397 -8.18 -29.29 -7.91
C THR A 397 -9.66 -29.23 -8.27
N GLU A 398 -10.45 -30.22 -7.82
CA GLU A 398 -11.91 -30.19 -7.93
C GLU A 398 -12.53 -28.93 -7.30
N MET A 399 -11.88 -28.38 -6.27
CA MET A 399 -12.34 -27.16 -5.62
C MET A 399 -12.22 -25.95 -6.56
N LEU A 400 -11.10 -25.80 -7.27
CA LEU A 400 -10.93 -24.73 -8.23
C LEU A 400 -11.93 -24.85 -9.38
N LEU A 401 -12.14 -26.06 -9.91
CA LEU A 401 -13.14 -26.32 -10.95
C LEU A 401 -14.56 -25.98 -10.50
N LYS A 402 -14.92 -26.30 -9.25
CA LYS A 402 -16.22 -25.96 -8.67
C LYS A 402 -16.40 -24.44 -8.54
N ILE A 403 -15.37 -23.72 -8.09
CA ILE A 403 -15.40 -22.26 -7.95
C ILE A 403 -15.53 -21.61 -9.32
N ASP A 404 -14.79 -22.09 -10.33
CA ASP A 404 -14.88 -21.59 -11.70
C ASP A 404 -16.30 -21.75 -12.29
N ALA A 405 -16.94 -22.88 -11.99
CA ALA A 405 -18.32 -23.14 -12.39
C ALA A 405 -19.33 -22.23 -11.66
N ASP A 406 -19.15 -22.02 -10.35
CA ASP A 406 -20.08 -21.29 -9.50
C ASP A 406 -19.95 -19.76 -9.62
N LEU A 407 -18.75 -19.22 -9.72
CA LEU A 407 -18.53 -17.77 -9.74
C LEU A 407 -18.63 -17.21 -11.16
N LYS A 408 -19.39 -16.13 -11.30
CA LYS A 408 -19.52 -15.36 -12.56
C LYS A 408 -19.00 -13.94 -12.41
N HIS A 409 -19.15 -13.35 -11.24
CA HIS A 409 -18.73 -11.97 -11.02
C HIS A 409 -17.98 -11.83 -9.69
N ILE A 410 -16.82 -11.18 -9.74
CA ILE A 410 -16.02 -10.89 -8.56
C ILE A 410 -15.87 -9.37 -8.45
N LEU A 411 -16.17 -8.82 -7.28
CA LEU A 411 -15.96 -7.41 -6.95
C LEU A 411 -15.03 -7.32 -5.76
N ILE A 412 -14.04 -6.43 -5.82
CA ILE A 412 -13.11 -6.22 -4.71
C ILE A 412 -13.09 -4.73 -4.37
N ASP A 413 -13.49 -4.43 -3.15
CA ASP A 413 -13.35 -3.12 -2.53
C ASP A 413 -12.01 -2.99 -1.80
N GLU A 414 -11.50 -1.77 -1.71
CA GLU A 414 -10.19 -1.44 -1.12
C GLU A 414 -9.05 -2.25 -1.75
N PHE A 415 -9.02 -2.38 -3.09
CA PHE A 415 -8.02 -3.21 -3.76
C PHE A 415 -6.57 -2.77 -3.48
N GLN A 416 -6.34 -1.50 -3.12
CA GLN A 416 -5.01 -1.01 -2.69
C GLN A 416 -4.47 -1.68 -1.42
N ASP A 417 -5.34 -2.35 -0.65
CA ASP A 417 -5.00 -3.04 0.60
C ASP A 417 -4.82 -4.57 0.41
N THR A 418 -4.69 -5.01 -0.85
CA THR A 418 -4.49 -6.42 -1.22
C THR A 418 -3.03 -6.84 -1.09
N SER A 419 -2.77 -8.07 -0.64
CA SER A 419 -1.43 -8.68 -0.61
C SER A 419 -1.12 -9.53 -1.84
N PHE A 420 0.15 -9.93 -2.04
CA PHE A 420 0.53 -10.80 -3.16
C PHE A 420 -0.21 -12.15 -3.19
N ALA A 421 -0.41 -12.83 -2.06
CA ALA A 421 -1.12 -14.12 -2.02
C ALA A 421 -2.61 -13.95 -2.27
N GLN A 422 -3.17 -12.82 -1.85
CA GLN A 422 -4.55 -12.47 -2.18
C GLN A 422 -4.70 -12.23 -3.68
N LYS A 423 -3.74 -11.55 -4.32
CA LYS A 423 -3.70 -11.41 -5.78
C LYS A 423 -3.53 -12.76 -6.47
N GLU A 424 -2.66 -13.63 -5.99
CA GLU A 424 -2.48 -15.00 -6.51
C GLU A 424 -3.76 -15.84 -6.41
N LEU A 425 -4.47 -15.72 -5.28
CA LEU A 425 -5.79 -16.34 -5.10
C LEU A 425 -6.76 -15.87 -6.18
N LEU A 426 -6.78 -14.56 -6.47
CA LEU A 426 -7.62 -13.98 -7.53
C LEU A 426 -7.21 -14.47 -8.93
N ASP A 427 -5.92 -14.56 -9.22
CA ASP A 427 -5.44 -15.11 -10.49
C ASP A 427 -5.91 -16.56 -10.69
N LEU A 428 -5.79 -17.39 -9.64
CA LEU A 428 -6.20 -18.79 -9.70
C LEU A 428 -7.71 -18.91 -9.93
N ILE A 429 -8.56 -18.26 -9.12
CA ILE A 429 -10.02 -18.40 -9.25
C ILE A 429 -10.57 -17.77 -10.54
N THR A 430 -9.78 -16.96 -11.26
CA THR A 430 -10.12 -16.39 -12.57
C THR A 430 -9.33 -17.02 -13.73
N SER A 431 -8.49 -18.03 -13.46
CA SER A 431 -7.65 -18.68 -14.48
C SER A 431 -8.45 -19.47 -15.52
N GLY A 432 -9.62 -19.99 -15.17
CA GLY A 432 -10.52 -20.65 -16.13
C GLY A 432 -11.36 -19.68 -16.96
N TRP A 433 -11.20 -18.36 -16.77
CA TRP A 433 -12.02 -17.35 -17.43
C TRP A 433 -11.53 -17.05 -18.84
N SER A 434 -12.45 -16.70 -19.73
CA SER A 434 -12.17 -16.37 -21.13
C SER A 434 -12.74 -15.00 -21.48
N VAL A 435 -12.04 -14.26 -22.33
CA VAL A 435 -12.50 -12.95 -22.79
C VAL A 435 -13.85 -13.08 -23.48
N GLY A 436 -14.84 -12.30 -23.03
CA GLY A 436 -16.18 -12.27 -23.60
C GLY A 436 -17.12 -13.41 -23.17
N ASP A 437 -16.74 -14.25 -22.20
CA ASP A 437 -17.61 -15.35 -21.72
C ASP A 437 -18.73 -14.92 -20.75
N GLY A 438 -18.85 -13.61 -20.51
CA GLY A 438 -19.86 -13.00 -19.64
C GLY A 438 -19.46 -12.88 -18.17
N ARG A 439 -18.32 -13.46 -17.75
CA ARG A 439 -17.79 -13.29 -16.39
C ARG A 439 -17.04 -11.98 -16.26
N THR A 440 -17.12 -11.34 -15.09
CA THR A 440 -16.51 -10.01 -14.90
C THR A 440 -15.78 -9.86 -13.58
N LEU A 441 -14.67 -9.13 -13.61
CA LEU A 441 -13.89 -8.71 -12.45
C LEU A 441 -13.99 -7.19 -12.28
N PHE A 442 -14.31 -6.74 -11.07
CA PHE A 442 -14.42 -5.31 -10.74
C PHE A 442 -13.54 -4.98 -9.55
N LEU A 443 -12.47 -4.22 -9.79
CA LEU A 443 -11.54 -3.77 -8.76
C LEU A 443 -11.80 -2.30 -8.48
N VAL A 444 -11.95 -1.91 -7.21
CA VAL A 444 -12.06 -0.50 -6.84
C VAL A 444 -11.20 -0.17 -5.63
N GLY A 445 -10.58 1.00 -5.68
CA GLY A 445 -9.68 1.44 -4.62
C GLY A 445 -9.10 2.82 -4.87
N ASP A 446 -8.29 3.28 -3.93
CA ASP A 446 -7.51 4.51 -4.05
C ASP A 446 -6.09 4.24 -3.56
N PRO A 447 -5.08 4.28 -4.45
CA PRO A 447 -3.70 4.05 -4.05
C PRO A 447 -3.26 5.04 -2.96
N MET A 448 -3.76 6.30 -2.98
CA MET A 448 -3.41 7.31 -1.97
C MET A 448 -3.87 6.96 -0.55
N GLN A 449 -4.75 5.96 -0.39
CA GLN A 449 -5.28 5.51 0.89
C GLN A 449 -4.67 4.18 1.37
N SER A 450 -3.63 3.65 0.70
CA SER A 450 -2.96 2.42 1.15
C SER A 450 -2.14 2.69 2.42
N ILE A 451 -2.75 2.42 3.58
CA ILE A 451 -2.16 2.65 4.91
C ILE A 451 -1.92 1.33 5.68
N TYR A 452 -2.26 0.19 5.09
CA TYR A 452 -2.19 -1.12 5.73
C TYR A 452 -0.94 -1.95 5.37
N ARG A 453 0.18 -1.30 5.00
CA ARG A 453 1.46 -1.98 4.67
C ARG A 453 1.93 -2.94 5.79
N PHE A 454 1.64 -2.62 7.05
CA PHE A 454 1.93 -3.49 8.20
C PHE A 454 1.15 -4.81 8.19
N ARG A 455 0.09 -4.93 7.39
CA ARG A 455 -0.67 -6.18 7.14
C ARG A 455 -0.32 -6.81 5.78
N ASN A 456 0.85 -6.50 5.23
CA ASN A 456 1.32 -6.99 3.92
C ASN A 456 0.48 -6.50 2.73
N ALA A 457 -0.23 -5.38 2.86
CA ALA A 457 -0.84 -4.70 1.72
C ALA A 457 0.23 -4.14 0.79
N GLU A 458 0.06 -4.32 -0.52
CA GLU A 458 1.04 -3.98 -1.54
C GLU A 458 0.43 -3.10 -2.62
N VAL A 459 0.53 -1.78 -2.43
CA VAL A 459 -0.03 -0.78 -3.35
C VAL A 459 0.56 -0.84 -4.77
N SER A 460 1.77 -1.37 -4.89
CA SER A 460 2.43 -1.65 -6.17
C SER A 460 1.58 -2.53 -7.09
N LEU A 461 0.76 -3.43 -6.53
CA LEU A 461 -0.21 -4.25 -7.27
C LEU A 461 -1.27 -3.37 -7.93
N PHE A 462 -1.87 -2.44 -7.19
CA PHE A 462 -2.87 -1.52 -7.73
C PHE A 462 -2.27 -0.72 -8.90
N LEU A 463 -1.08 -0.13 -8.69
CA LEU A 463 -0.42 0.69 -9.71
C LEU A 463 -0.12 -0.10 -10.99
N THR A 464 0.44 -1.30 -10.85
CA THR A 464 0.80 -2.16 -11.97
C THR A 464 -0.42 -2.59 -12.78
N LEU A 465 -1.50 -2.99 -12.11
CA LEU A 465 -2.72 -3.41 -12.78
C LEU A 465 -3.46 -2.23 -13.41
N ALA A 466 -3.51 -1.07 -12.73
CA ALA A 466 -4.09 0.14 -13.27
C ALA A 466 -3.35 0.61 -14.54
N GLU A 467 -2.01 0.54 -14.57
CA GLU A 467 -1.23 0.88 -15.76
C GLU A 467 -1.55 -0.05 -16.94
N LYS A 468 -1.67 -1.36 -16.71
CA LYS A 468 -2.10 -2.32 -17.74
C LYS A 468 -3.52 -2.01 -18.23
N ALA A 469 -4.46 -1.77 -17.32
CA ALA A 469 -5.84 -1.43 -17.67
C ALA A 469 -5.95 -0.08 -18.40
N ALA A 470 -5.08 0.89 -18.10
CA ALA A 470 -5.00 2.15 -18.83
C ALA A 470 -4.62 1.93 -20.30
N LYS A 471 -3.68 1.01 -20.58
CA LYS A 471 -3.27 0.67 -21.95
C LYS A 471 -4.38 0.00 -22.75
N ASN A 472 -5.33 -0.68 -22.09
CA ASN A 472 -6.51 -1.26 -22.73
C ASN A 472 -7.60 -0.24 -23.05
N THR A 473 -7.62 0.88 -22.32
CA THR A 473 -8.76 1.81 -22.34
C THR A 473 -8.91 2.43 -23.72
N GLY A 474 -10.06 2.18 -24.36
CA GLY A 474 -10.37 2.66 -25.71
C GLY A 474 -9.93 1.73 -26.84
N LEU A 475 -9.28 0.60 -26.53
CA LEU A 475 -8.96 -0.42 -27.53
C LEU A 475 -10.14 -1.37 -27.78
N PRO A 476 -10.26 -1.95 -29.00
CA PRO A 476 -11.16 -3.05 -29.26
C PRO A 476 -10.83 -4.27 -28.37
N GLU A 477 -11.85 -5.04 -27.98
CA GLU A 477 -11.70 -6.19 -27.06
C GLU A 477 -10.65 -7.21 -27.53
N ALA A 478 -10.50 -7.41 -28.83
CA ALA A 478 -9.52 -8.32 -29.43
C ALA A 478 -8.05 -7.88 -29.28
N GLU A 479 -7.81 -6.60 -28.99
CA GLU A 479 -6.47 -6.01 -28.82
C GLU A 479 -6.12 -5.78 -27.35
N LYS A 480 -7.09 -5.95 -26.44
CA LYS A 480 -6.87 -5.75 -25.01
C LYS A 480 -5.96 -6.82 -24.44
N GLN A 481 -5.02 -6.38 -23.62
CA GLN A 481 -4.12 -7.25 -22.89
C GLN A 481 -4.77 -7.70 -21.59
N VAL A 482 -4.48 -8.94 -21.21
CA VAL A 482 -4.90 -9.50 -19.92
C VAL A 482 -4.26 -8.69 -18.78
N VAL A 483 -5.07 -8.32 -17.79
CA VAL A 483 -4.64 -7.50 -16.66
C VAL A 483 -4.43 -8.37 -15.41
N LEU A 484 -5.40 -9.19 -15.02
CA LEU A 484 -5.36 -10.10 -13.87
C LEU A 484 -5.96 -11.46 -14.26
N GLY A 485 -5.33 -12.57 -13.86
CA GLY A 485 -5.76 -13.91 -14.27
C GLY A 485 -5.85 -14.01 -15.79
N ASN A 486 -7.04 -14.30 -16.32
CA ASN A 486 -7.37 -14.25 -17.75
C ASN A 486 -8.39 -13.15 -18.11
N VAL A 487 -8.45 -12.10 -17.29
CA VAL A 487 -9.44 -11.02 -17.43
C VAL A 487 -8.79 -9.77 -18.01
N VAL A 488 -9.39 -9.26 -19.08
CA VAL A 488 -9.10 -7.92 -19.63
C VAL A 488 -9.94 -6.88 -18.89
N MET A 489 -9.35 -5.72 -18.62
CA MET A 489 -9.99 -4.64 -17.85
C MET A 489 -9.64 -3.28 -18.43
N ASP A 490 -10.56 -2.33 -18.32
CA ASP A 490 -10.33 -0.91 -18.59
C ASP A 490 -10.16 -0.13 -17.28
N LEU A 491 -9.45 1.00 -17.34
CA LEU A 491 -9.25 1.89 -16.18
C LEU A 491 -10.30 3.01 -16.20
N LEU A 492 -10.98 3.21 -15.07
CA LEU A 492 -11.89 4.33 -14.85
C LEU A 492 -11.40 5.19 -13.69
N HIS A 493 -11.43 6.51 -13.88
CA HIS A 493 -11.11 7.48 -12.83
C HIS A 493 -12.37 8.21 -12.37
N LEU A 494 -12.63 8.16 -11.06
CA LEU A 494 -13.57 9.08 -10.42
C LEU A 494 -12.78 10.27 -9.88
N LYS A 495 -13.36 11.46 -9.98
CA LYS A 495 -12.72 12.70 -9.53
C LYS A 495 -13.61 13.51 -8.60
N GLU A 496 -14.92 13.36 -8.69
CA GLU A 496 -15.88 14.19 -7.94
C GLU A 496 -15.97 13.76 -6.48
N ASN A 497 -15.83 14.71 -5.55
CA ASN A 497 -16.00 14.54 -4.11
C ASN A 497 -17.38 15.05 -3.69
N PHE A 498 -18.25 14.12 -3.27
CA PHE A 498 -19.60 14.44 -2.78
C PHE A 498 -19.67 14.61 -1.27
N ARG A 499 -18.60 14.26 -0.55
CA ARG A 499 -18.57 14.29 0.91
C ARG A 499 -18.35 15.71 1.41
N SER A 500 -17.23 16.30 1.00
CA SER A 500 -16.74 17.60 1.46
C SER A 500 -17.10 18.73 0.50
N ASP A 501 -17.08 19.96 0.99
CA ASP A 501 -17.21 21.15 0.14
C ASP A 501 -15.86 21.62 -0.41
N ALA A 502 -15.92 22.56 -1.38
CA ALA A 502 -14.76 23.08 -2.07
C ALA A 502 -13.69 23.66 -1.13
N GLY A 503 -14.06 24.28 -0.01
CA GLY A 503 -13.07 24.87 0.91
C GLY A 503 -12.14 23.82 1.51
N VAL A 504 -12.68 22.65 1.88
CA VAL A 504 -11.87 21.53 2.38
C VAL A 504 -11.12 20.83 1.26
N VAL A 505 -11.79 20.55 0.13
CA VAL A 505 -11.19 19.80 -0.99
C VAL A 505 -10.01 20.57 -1.59
N ASP A 506 -10.16 21.86 -1.84
CA ASP A 506 -9.11 22.69 -2.44
C ASP A 506 -7.92 22.87 -1.51
N TRP A 507 -8.17 22.99 -0.19
CA TRP A 507 -7.09 23.02 0.80
C TRP A 507 -6.32 21.70 0.84
N VAL A 508 -7.01 20.55 0.84
CA VAL A 508 -6.36 19.23 0.81
C VAL A 508 -5.54 19.06 -0.48
N ASN A 509 -6.10 19.40 -1.64
CA ASN A 509 -5.39 19.34 -2.92
C ASN A 509 -4.11 20.19 -2.89
N HIS A 510 -4.18 21.41 -2.35
CA HIS A 510 -3.03 22.30 -2.26
C HIS A 510 -1.92 21.76 -1.34
N MET A 511 -2.30 21.28 -0.14
CA MET A 511 -1.34 20.81 0.86
C MET A 511 -0.70 19.48 0.45
N PHE A 512 -1.50 18.51 0.02
CA PHE A 512 -1.02 17.15 -0.21
C PHE A 512 -0.21 17.01 -1.49
N LYS A 513 -0.38 17.90 -2.48
CA LYS A 513 0.53 18.01 -3.63
C LYS A 513 1.98 18.32 -3.26
N GLN A 514 2.21 18.98 -2.13
CA GLN A 514 3.54 19.32 -1.64
C GLN A 514 4.15 18.20 -0.78
N VAL A 515 3.30 17.31 -0.23
CA VAL A 515 3.71 16.21 0.65
C VAL A 515 4.01 14.95 -0.15
N PHE A 516 3.23 14.68 -1.20
CA PHE A 516 3.38 13.48 -2.00
C PHE A 516 4.50 13.66 -3.04
N PRO A 517 5.19 12.58 -3.43
CA PRO A 517 6.16 12.63 -4.51
C PRO A 517 5.51 13.06 -5.83
N SER A 518 6.32 13.63 -6.73
CA SER A 518 5.83 14.03 -8.07
C SER A 518 5.39 12.84 -8.91
N ASP A 519 6.02 11.68 -8.71
CA ASP A 519 5.86 10.49 -9.53
C ASP A 519 5.61 9.25 -8.67
N ASN A 520 4.85 8.29 -9.20
CA ASN A 520 4.66 6.99 -8.57
C ASN A 520 5.97 6.19 -8.55
N GLN A 521 6.26 5.52 -7.43
CA GLN A 521 7.42 4.63 -7.27
C GLN A 521 6.95 3.30 -6.69
N PRO A 522 6.49 2.37 -7.55
CA PRO A 522 5.91 1.10 -7.11
C PRO A 522 6.83 0.28 -6.21
N SER A 523 8.14 0.28 -6.46
CA SER A 523 9.15 -0.46 -5.67
C SER A 523 9.28 0.05 -4.23
N LEU A 524 9.04 1.33 -4.00
CA LEU A 524 9.06 1.95 -2.67
C LEU A 524 7.65 2.05 -2.05
N GLY A 525 6.61 1.71 -2.82
CA GLY A 525 5.22 1.94 -2.45
C GLY A 525 4.86 3.44 -2.38
N ALA A 526 5.63 4.31 -3.03
CA ALA A 526 5.37 5.75 -3.03
C ALA A 526 4.43 6.13 -4.18
N ILE A 527 3.53 7.08 -3.94
CA ILE A 527 2.39 7.37 -4.81
C ILE A 527 2.29 8.87 -4.99
N SER A 528 2.04 9.31 -6.22
CA SER A 528 1.81 10.71 -6.57
C SER A 528 0.38 11.13 -6.21
N TYR A 529 0.22 12.40 -5.84
CA TYR A 529 -1.08 12.94 -5.47
C TYR A 529 -1.97 13.16 -6.69
N THR A 530 -3.24 12.77 -6.60
CA THR A 530 -4.27 13.03 -7.62
C THR A 530 -5.36 13.92 -7.04
N ASP A 531 -5.62 15.05 -7.69
CA ASP A 531 -6.61 16.03 -7.23
C ASP A 531 -8.04 15.43 -7.24
N SER A 532 -8.83 15.81 -6.24
CA SER A 532 -10.29 15.64 -6.23
C SER A 532 -11.00 16.93 -6.62
N HIS A 533 -12.14 16.84 -7.30
CA HIS A 533 -12.97 17.98 -7.67
C HIS A 533 -14.17 18.10 -6.72
N PRO A 534 -14.45 19.27 -6.15
CA PRO A 534 -15.56 19.43 -5.23
C PRO A 534 -16.90 19.50 -5.95
N PHE A 535 -17.83 18.62 -5.57
CA PHE A 535 -19.20 18.69 -6.07
C PHE A 535 -19.99 19.81 -5.39
N LYS A 536 -19.77 20.00 -4.08
CA LYS A 536 -20.43 21.02 -3.24
C LYS A 536 -19.63 22.33 -3.24
N PRO A 537 -20.26 23.50 -3.43
CA PRO A 537 -19.57 24.79 -3.33
C PRO A 537 -19.09 25.04 -1.90
N ALA A 538 -18.03 25.84 -1.73
CA ALA A 538 -17.51 26.22 -0.42
C ALA A 538 -18.62 26.89 0.43
N LYS A 539 -18.80 26.40 1.65
CA LYS A 539 -19.77 26.97 2.60
C LYS A 539 -19.22 28.20 3.32
N GLU A 540 -17.92 28.19 3.60
CA GLU A 540 -17.20 29.23 4.32
C GLU A 540 -15.91 29.58 3.60
N ALA A 541 -15.41 30.82 3.80
CA ALA A 541 -14.15 31.25 3.21
C ALA A 541 -12.93 30.51 3.79
N ASN A 542 -12.99 30.11 5.07
CA ASN A 542 -11.90 29.43 5.78
C ASN A 542 -12.37 28.09 6.34
N ALA A 543 -12.56 27.11 5.45
CA ALA A 543 -13.01 25.76 5.85
C ALA A 543 -12.00 24.98 6.70
N VAL A 544 -10.71 25.39 6.71
CA VAL A 544 -9.65 24.78 7.51
C VAL A 544 -8.96 25.83 8.36
N GLN A 545 -8.83 25.55 9.67
CA GLN A 545 -8.21 26.44 10.65
C GLN A 545 -7.07 25.72 11.36
N TYR A 546 -5.91 26.38 11.46
CA TYR A 546 -4.72 25.87 12.11
C TYR A 546 -4.43 26.61 13.42
N TYR A 547 -4.23 25.86 14.50
CA TYR A 547 -3.96 26.38 15.85
C TYR A 547 -2.60 25.86 16.35
N PRO A 548 -1.50 26.62 16.21
CA PRO A 548 -0.18 26.18 16.66
C PRO A 548 -0.02 26.28 18.18
N PHE A 549 0.55 25.23 18.79
CA PHE A 549 0.95 25.20 20.20
C PHE A 549 2.44 24.86 20.30
N ASN A 550 3.25 25.86 20.60
CA ASN A 550 4.72 25.74 20.58
C ASN A 550 5.27 25.43 21.98
N PHE A 551 6.33 24.63 22.03
CA PHE A 551 7.18 24.42 23.22
C PHE A 551 8.64 24.48 22.80
N THR A 552 9.55 24.71 23.76
CA THR A 552 10.98 24.78 23.48
C THR A 552 11.66 23.44 23.76
N LYS A 553 12.77 23.13 23.06
CA LYS A 553 13.60 21.97 23.43
C LYS A 553 14.13 22.06 24.87
N GLN A 554 14.30 23.27 25.40
CA GLN A 554 14.77 23.51 26.77
C GLN A 554 13.73 23.14 27.82
N SER A 555 12.44 23.27 27.52
CA SER A 555 11.35 22.89 28.43
C SER A 555 11.11 21.37 28.56
N GLY A 556 11.90 20.55 27.85
CA GLY A 556 11.85 19.10 27.95
C GLY A 556 10.45 18.50 27.75
N ASP A 557 10.19 17.38 28.42
CA ASP A 557 8.91 16.69 28.36
C ASP A 557 7.76 17.48 29.01
N GLU A 558 8.04 18.30 30.03
CA GLU A 558 7.04 19.12 30.73
C GLU A 558 6.42 20.18 29.79
N GLY A 559 7.26 20.88 29.02
CA GLY A 559 6.77 21.86 28.05
C GLY A 559 5.95 21.24 26.93
N LYS A 560 6.33 20.04 26.49
CA LYS A 560 5.58 19.26 25.51
C LYS A 560 4.22 18.84 26.06
N GLU A 561 4.17 18.35 27.31
CA GLU A 561 2.93 17.97 27.97
C GLU A 561 1.98 19.18 28.15
N GLN A 562 2.53 20.34 28.51
CA GLN A 562 1.74 21.57 28.66
C GLN A 562 1.15 22.04 27.32
N ALA A 563 1.95 22.04 26.23
CA ALA A 563 1.46 22.37 24.90
C ALA A 563 0.35 21.40 24.44
N LEU A 564 0.50 20.11 24.74
CA LEU A 564 -0.51 19.10 24.43
C LEU A 564 -1.82 19.35 25.20
N LYS A 565 -1.74 19.67 26.51
CA LYS A 565 -2.91 20.04 27.32
C LYS A 565 -3.64 21.26 26.73
N GLN A 566 -2.90 22.30 26.34
CA GLN A 566 -3.48 23.48 25.70
C GLN A 566 -4.20 23.15 24.38
N ALA A 567 -3.60 22.28 23.56
CA ALA A 567 -4.21 21.81 22.31
C ALA A 567 -5.52 21.05 22.59
N VAL A 568 -5.54 20.16 23.59
CA VAL A 568 -6.76 19.45 24.02
C VAL A 568 -7.83 20.43 24.49
N TYR A 569 -7.50 21.39 25.36
CA TYR A 569 -8.46 22.40 25.81
C TYR A 569 -9.05 23.21 24.66
N LYS A 570 -8.21 23.61 23.70
CA LYS A 570 -8.67 24.34 22.51
C LYS A 570 -9.63 23.49 21.67
N ALA A 571 -9.30 22.22 21.44
CA ALA A 571 -10.16 21.30 20.71
C ALA A 571 -11.52 21.14 21.41
N VAL A 572 -11.53 20.91 22.73
CA VAL A 572 -12.76 20.81 23.54
C VAL A 572 -13.61 22.08 23.41
N ALA A 573 -12.99 23.26 23.56
CA ALA A 573 -13.69 24.53 23.45
C ALA A 573 -14.31 24.75 22.05
N LEU A 574 -13.63 24.32 20.99
CA LEU A 574 -14.16 24.38 19.62
C LEU A 574 -15.37 23.45 19.46
N VAL A 575 -15.27 22.21 19.94
CA VAL A 575 -16.39 21.24 19.90
C VAL A 575 -17.60 21.77 20.65
N GLN A 576 -17.41 22.28 21.87
CA GLN A 576 -18.48 22.84 22.70
C GLN A 576 -19.17 24.03 22.02
N ASN A 577 -18.40 24.97 21.45
CA ASN A 577 -18.94 26.12 20.75
C ASN A 577 -19.81 25.71 19.55
N VAL A 578 -19.36 24.73 18.74
CA VAL A 578 -20.15 24.20 17.62
C VAL A 578 -21.43 23.53 18.11
N LEU A 579 -21.39 22.79 19.21
CA LEU A 579 -22.58 22.16 19.79
C LEU A 579 -23.59 23.18 20.31
N GLU A 580 -23.12 24.25 20.95
CA GLU A 580 -23.97 25.34 21.44
C GLU A 580 -24.63 26.12 20.30
N GLN A 581 -23.89 26.44 19.24
CA GLN A 581 -24.43 27.10 18.05
C GLN A 581 -25.51 26.26 17.35
N ASN A 582 -25.32 24.95 17.29
CA ASN A 582 -26.31 24.04 16.71
C ASN A 582 -27.55 23.87 17.59
N LYS A 583 -27.43 23.93 18.92
CA LYS A 583 -28.59 23.94 19.85
C LYS A 583 -29.49 25.16 19.64
N ALA A 584 -28.90 26.34 19.38
CA ALA A 584 -29.66 27.56 19.11
C ALA A 584 -30.41 27.53 17.76
N SER A 585 -30.06 26.59 16.88
CA SER A 585 -30.63 26.41 15.54
C SER A 585 -31.64 25.27 15.54
N GLU A 586 -32.78 25.41 16.23
CA GLU A 586 -33.86 24.39 16.37
C GLU A 586 -34.49 23.88 15.05
N LYS A 587 -33.99 24.26 13.86
CA LYS A 587 -34.62 23.99 12.56
C LYS A 587 -34.04 22.83 11.74
N GLU A 588 -32.93 22.20 12.12
CA GLU A 588 -32.45 21.02 11.40
C GLU A 588 -32.27 19.81 12.32
N LYS A 589 -33.26 18.90 12.29
CA LYS A 589 -33.20 17.54 12.86
C LYS A 589 -32.22 16.62 12.09
N ASN A 590 -31.08 17.14 11.63
CA ASN A 590 -30.04 16.32 11.02
C ASN A 590 -28.95 16.09 12.05
N GLY A 591 -28.86 14.86 12.56
CA GLY A 591 -27.81 14.44 13.48
C GLY A 591 -26.42 14.64 12.87
N GLY A 592 -25.79 15.78 13.20
CA GLY A 592 -24.39 16.03 12.90
C GLY A 592 -23.51 15.26 13.88
N CYS A 593 -22.43 14.65 13.36
CA CYS A 593 -21.39 14.07 14.19
C CYS A 593 -20.18 15.01 14.18
N ILE A 594 -19.64 15.33 15.35
CA ILE A 594 -18.34 16.00 15.48
C ILE A 594 -17.31 14.91 15.73
N SER A 595 -16.35 14.75 14.82
CA SER A 595 -15.26 13.80 14.97
C SER A 595 -13.99 14.53 15.39
N ALA A 596 -13.41 14.12 16.51
CA ALA A 596 -12.09 14.55 16.94
C ALA A 596 -11.11 13.38 16.79
N PHE A 597 -9.95 13.64 16.20
CA PHE A 597 -8.88 12.66 16.01
C PHE A 597 -7.65 13.09 16.79
N ALA A 598 -7.03 12.16 17.49
CA ALA A 598 -5.81 12.39 18.25
C ALA A 598 -4.96 11.12 18.29
N LEU A 599 -3.65 11.27 18.53
CA LEU A 599 -2.77 10.13 18.83
C LEU A 599 -3.24 9.45 20.13
N THR A 600 -3.05 8.14 20.26
CA THR A 600 -3.65 7.28 21.30
C THR A 600 -3.44 7.81 22.73
N SER A 601 -2.27 8.37 23.04
CA SER A 601 -1.96 8.96 24.35
C SER A 601 -2.71 10.26 24.66
N SER A 602 -3.19 10.96 23.63
CA SER A 602 -3.87 12.26 23.72
C SER A 602 -5.39 12.15 23.67
N LEU A 603 -5.92 11.04 23.10
CA LEU A 603 -7.34 10.71 23.07
C LEU A 603 -7.95 10.58 24.48
N GLU A 604 -7.22 9.99 25.43
CA GLU A 604 -7.72 9.83 26.81
C GLU A 604 -7.93 11.17 27.52
N GLY A 605 -7.13 12.19 27.18
CA GLY A 605 -7.30 13.55 27.68
C GLY A 605 -8.51 14.26 27.08
N LEU A 606 -8.80 14.01 25.80
CA LEU A 606 -9.99 14.51 25.09
C LEU A 606 -11.28 13.89 25.65
N ASP A 607 -11.31 12.57 25.78
CA ASP A 607 -12.47 11.82 26.28
C ASP A 607 -12.85 12.30 27.70
N ARG A 608 -11.90 12.30 28.64
CA ARG A 608 -12.15 12.76 30.02
C ARG A 608 -12.61 14.22 30.11
N SER A 609 -12.17 15.07 29.18
CA SER A 609 -12.55 16.49 29.17
C SER A 609 -13.92 16.73 28.53
N LEU A 610 -14.38 15.82 27.67
CA LEU A 610 -15.69 15.87 27.01
C LEU A 610 -16.77 15.07 27.75
N GLU A 611 -16.41 14.05 28.54
CA GLU A 611 -17.32 13.27 29.39
C GLU A 611 -18.23 14.10 30.31
N PRO A 612 -17.77 15.18 30.98
CA PRO A 612 -18.65 16.03 31.78
C PRO A 612 -19.59 16.93 30.96
N SER A 613 -19.54 16.88 29.62
CA SER A 613 -20.48 17.60 28.77
C SER A 613 -21.80 16.83 28.64
N GLN A 614 -22.94 17.52 28.52
CA GLN A 614 -24.28 16.91 28.39
C GLN A 614 -24.50 16.13 27.07
N TYR A 615 -23.43 15.79 26.34
CA TYR A 615 -23.49 15.22 24.99
C TYR A 615 -22.94 13.79 25.00
N PRO A 616 -23.62 12.84 24.34
CA PRO A 616 -23.11 11.48 24.22
C PRO A 616 -21.83 11.47 23.39
N CYS A 617 -20.72 11.12 24.02
CA CYS A 617 -19.44 10.88 23.36
C CYS A 617 -19.26 9.38 23.13
N SER A 618 -18.78 8.99 21.95
CA SER A 618 -18.31 7.62 21.69
C SER A 618 -16.88 7.69 21.19
N SER A 619 -15.95 7.10 21.93
CA SER A 619 -14.58 6.97 21.46
C SER A 619 -14.36 5.64 20.75
N GLY A 620 -13.84 5.73 19.53
CA GLY A 620 -13.27 4.59 18.83
C GLY A 620 -11.76 4.69 18.95
N LYS A 621 -11.13 3.85 19.78
CA LYS A 621 -9.68 3.71 19.74
C LYS A 621 -9.32 3.10 18.38
N MET A 622 -8.58 3.81 17.54
CA MET A 622 -7.80 3.17 16.48
C MET A 622 -6.65 2.44 17.17
N VAL A 623 -6.96 1.29 17.75
CA VAL A 623 -5.96 0.35 18.25
C VAL A 623 -5.28 -0.19 16.99
N PRO A 624 -3.95 -0.10 16.83
CA PRO A 624 -3.27 -1.02 15.91
C PRO A 624 -3.81 -2.40 16.25
N LEU A 625 -4.32 -3.17 15.29
CA LEU A 625 -4.86 -4.53 15.48
C LEU A 625 -3.76 -5.53 15.90
N ALA A 626 -2.96 -5.15 16.89
CA ALA A 626 -1.78 -5.82 17.46
C ALA A 626 -1.91 -5.93 18.98
N GLN A 627 -3.12 -5.84 19.54
CA GLN A 627 -3.41 -6.28 20.92
C GLN A 627 -4.43 -7.39 20.91
#